data_AF-A0AAN4Z9C3-F1
#
_entry.id   AF-A0AAN4Z9C3-F1
#
_cell.length_a   1.000
_cell.length_b   1.000
_cell.length_c   1.000
_cell.angle_alpha   90.00
_cell.angle_beta   90.00
_cell.angle_gamma   90.00
#
_symmetry.space_group_name_H-M   'P 1'
#
loop_
_entity.id
_entity.type
_entity.pdbx_description
1 polymer ?
#
loop_
_entity_poly.entity_id
_entity_poly.type
_entity_poly.pdbx_seq_one_letter_code
_entity_poly.pdbx_strand_id
1 'polypeptide(L)'
;DPKMTREEGEEEEGENLTQMETAEMVQRRKLKRAYSVMSAHLHELRAESYFGMIRLLKPGCRSIIILVDAEHKQTLLEHFSLCIYPLRNNKTFSFGYLMVEKNLPFFRKLLEHTLPASEDNAAPSMYERLKGINPKQTVGTVVVMCGWKLYFCIYHPMHVASGKKHFLGFDDDGETEDELSDESVDDVEREDNTKSRRHFRPSVSNVLNGFPNWLDRLLEGSIRRYYIPEWPENLH
;
A
#
# COMPACT_ATOMS: atom_id res chain seq x y z
N ASP A 1 0.15 48.92 28.90
CA ASP A 1 0.30 47.74 28.05
C ASP A 1 -1.03 47.00 27.91
N PRO A 2 -1.33 46.32 26.78
CA PRO A 2 -0.42 45.84 25.73
C PRO A 2 -0.80 46.30 24.29
N LYS A 3 0.22 46.56 23.46
CA LYS A 3 0.16 46.67 21.99
C LYS A 3 1.23 45.72 21.45
N MET A 4 0.87 44.46 21.26
CA MET A 4 1.70 43.47 20.57
C MET A 4 0.74 42.43 19.98
N THR A 5 1.17 41.70 18.96
CA THR A 5 0.52 40.52 18.34
C THR A 5 -0.38 40.68 17.10
N ARG A 6 -0.17 41.66 16.19
CA ARG A 6 -0.80 41.55 14.85
C ARG A 6 0.19 41.51 13.68
N GLU A 7 1.29 42.26 13.74
CA GLU A 7 2.29 42.28 12.67
C GLU A 7 3.21 41.05 12.70
N GLU A 8 3.55 40.53 13.89
CA GLU A 8 4.39 39.33 14.03
C GLU A 8 3.71 38.05 13.49
N GLY A 9 2.37 37.97 13.53
CA GLY A 9 1.63 36.81 13.01
C GLY A 9 1.56 36.76 11.48
N GLU A 10 1.57 37.92 10.80
CA GLU A 10 1.52 37.99 9.34
C GLU A 10 2.90 37.69 8.71
N GLU A 11 4.00 38.08 9.39
CA GLU A 11 5.37 37.71 8.98
C GLU A 11 5.66 36.22 9.21
N GLU A 12 5.28 35.64 10.36
CA GLU A 12 5.42 34.20 10.61
C GLU A 12 4.57 33.35 9.65
N GLU A 13 3.35 33.78 9.30
CA GLU A 13 2.54 33.09 8.29
C GLU A 13 3.18 33.14 6.90
N GLY A 14 3.71 34.31 6.48
CA GLY A 14 4.39 34.48 5.18
C GLY A 14 5.67 33.65 5.05
N GLU A 15 6.46 33.55 6.12
CA GLU A 15 7.67 32.71 6.15
C GLU A 15 7.33 31.21 6.12
N ASN A 16 6.28 30.79 6.83
CA ASN A 16 5.84 29.38 6.81
C ASN A 16 5.33 28.94 5.43
N LEU A 17 4.55 29.80 4.74
CA LEU A 17 4.09 29.51 3.38
C LEU A 17 5.26 29.36 2.40
N THR A 18 6.23 30.28 2.43
CA THR A 18 7.39 30.25 1.53
C THR A 18 8.33 29.07 1.80
N GLN A 19 8.50 28.67 3.07
CA GLN A 19 9.24 27.46 3.43
C GLN A 19 8.53 26.19 2.95
N MET A 20 7.21 26.11 3.08
CA MET A 20 6.42 24.95 2.64
C MET A 20 6.44 24.79 1.11
N GLU A 21 6.28 25.89 0.36
CA GLU A 21 6.41 25.89 -1.10
C GLU A 21 7.81 25.45 -1.57
N THR A 22 8.85 25.89 -0.86
CA THR A 22 10.23 25.49 -1.13
C THR A 22 10.43 23.98 -0.88
N ALA A 23 9.87 23.45 0.23
CA ALA A 23 9.96 22.04 0.57
C ALA A 23 9.23 21.14 -0.45
N GLU A 24 8.03 21.52 -0.88
CA GLU A 24 7.27 20.82 -1.92
C GLU A 24 8.02 20.80 -3.25
N MET A 25 8.63 21.93 -3.64
CA MET A 25 9.41 22.02 -4.86
C MET A 25 10.64 21.09 -4.82
N VAL A 26 11.35 21.06 -3.69
CA VAL A 26 12.49 20.15 -3.48
C VAL A 26 12.04 18.70 -3.55
N GLN A 27 10.91 18.38 -2.92
CA GLN A 27 10.37 17.02 -2.93
C GLN A 27 9.99 16.57 -4.34
N ARG A 28 9.31 17.43 -5.10
CA ARG A 28 8.96 17.17 -6.50
C ARG A 28 10.19 16.94 -7.38
N ARG A 29 11.29 17.67 -7.14
CA ARG A 29 12.57 17.46 -7.83
C ARG A 29 13.17 16.09 -7.51
N LYS A 30 13.13 15.66 -6.24
CA LYS A 30 13.61 14.33 -5.82
C LYS A 30 12.82 13.21 -6.51
N LEU A 31 11.48 13.33 -6.50
CA LEU A 31 10.57 12.39 -7.16
C LEU A 31 10.88 12.22 -8.65
N LYS A 32 10.94 13.34 -9.38
CA LYS A 32 11.27 13.33 -10.82
C LYS A 32 12.65 12.76 -11.11
N ARG A 33 13.65 13.08 -10.28
CA ARG A 33 15.01 12.55 -10.44
C ARG A 33 15.05 11.03 -10.23
N ALA A 34 14.40 10.53 -9.19
CA ALA A 34 14.31 9.09 -8.94
C ALA A 34 13.61 8.38 -10.10
N TYR A 35 12.46 8.92 -10.55
CA TYR A 35 11.72 8.37 -11.68
C TYR A 35 12.54 8.35 -12.98
N SER A 36 13.28 9.42 -13.28
CA SER A 36 14.13 9.48 -14.48
C SER A 36 15.17 8.36 -14.55
N VAL A 37 15.60 7.83 -13.41
CA VAL A 37 16.56 6.71 -13.34
C VAL A 37 15.81 5.37 -13.33
N MET A 38 14.71 5.29 -12.58
CA MET A 38 13.97 4.04 -12.38
C MET A 38 13.05 3.67 -13.54
N SER A 39 12.63 4.62 -14.37
CA SER A 39 11.65 4.39 -15.46
C SER A 39 12.06 3.27 -16.42
N ALA A 40 13.36 3.14 -16.73
CA ALA A 40 13.88 2.08 -17.58
C ALA A 40 13.80 0.67 -16.93
N HIS A 41 13.67 0.61 -15.60
CA HIS A 41 13.57 -0.62 -14.81
C HIS A 41 12.12 -0.98 -14.46
N LEU A 42 11.17 -0.07 -14.70
CA LEU A 42 9.76 -0.25 -14.39
C LEU A 42 9.04 -0.86 -15.58
N HIS A 43 8.73 -2.15 -15.48
CA HIS A 43 8.00 -2.86 -16.52
C HIS A 43 6.53 -3.02 -16.16
N GLU A 44 5.65 -2.82 -17.13
CA GLU A 44 4.24 -3.17 -16.95
C GLU A 44 4.11 -4.68 -16.85
N LEU A 45 3.39 -5.17 -15.84
CA LEU A 45 3.00 -6.56 -15.74
C LEU A 45 1.80 -6.81 -16.67
N ARG A 46 2.06 -7.51 -17.77
CA ARG A 46 1.10 -7.91 -18.81
C ARG A 46 1.39 -9.35 -19.23
N ALA A 47 0.59 -9.91 -20.13
CA ALA A 47 0.81 -11.26 -20.66
C ALA A 47 2.25 -11.47 -21.18
N GLU A 48 2.83 -10.49 -21.88
CA GLU A 48 4.16 -10.63 -22.50
C GLU A 48 5.30 -10.60 -21.47
N SER A 49 5.15 -9.84 -20.39
CA SER A 49 6.16 -9.69 -19.33
C SER A 49 5.96 -10.67 -18.18
N TYR A 50 4.80 -11.33 -18.09
CA TYR A 50 4.41 -12.23 -17.01
C TYR A 50 5.44 -13.32 -16.73
N PHE A 51 5.93 -14.00 -17.77
CA PHE A 51 6.92 -15.05 -17.62
C PHE A 51 8.23 -14.51 -17.01
N GLY A 52 8.76 -13.42 -17.55
CA GLY A 52 10.02 -12.84 -17.05
C GLY A 52 9.91 -12.22 -15.66
N MET A 53 8.74 -11.70 -15.31
CA MET A 53 8.51 -11.02 -14.03
C MET A 53 8.00 -11.95 -12.93
N ILE A 54 7.43 -13.12 -13.26
CA ILE A 54 6.85 -14.02 -12.26
C ILE A 54 7.35 -15.45 -12.47
N ARG A 55 6.98 -16.11 -13.57
CA ARG A 55 7.17 -17.59 -13.69
C ARG A 55 8.63 -18.02 -13.82
N LEU A 56 9.49 -17.22 -14.45
CA LEU A 56 10.87 -17.55 -14.77
C LEU A 56 11.89 -16.82 -13.88
N LEU A 57 11.44 -16.28 -12.74
CA LEU A 57 12.34 -15.68 -11.77
C LEU A 57 13.31 -16.73 -11.21
N LYS A 58 14.60 -16.37 -11.17
CA LYS A 58 15.62 -17.20 -10.53
C LYS A 58 15.33 -17.34 -9.03
N PRO A 59 15.83 -18.42 -8.38
CA PRO A 59 15.75 -18.54 -6.92
C PRO A 59 16.30 -17.30 -6.22
N GLY A 60 15.55 -16.78 -5.25
CA GLY A 60 15.89 -15.55 -4.52
C GLY A 60 15.43 -14.24 -5.18
N CYS A 61 15.01 -14.27 -6.45
CA CYS A 61 14.47 -13.10 -7.12
C CYS A 61 12.99 -12.85 -6.77
N ARG A 62 12.62 -11.57 -6.71
CA ARG A 62 11.26 -11.09 -6.40
C ARG A 62 10.87 -9.94 -7.32
N SER A 63 9.61 -9.90 -7.73
CA SER A 63 9.04 -8.74 -8.42
C SER A 63 8.29 -7.86 -7.45
N ILE A 64 8.55 -6.54 -7.45
CA ILE A 64 7.82 -5.53 -6.69
C ILE A 64 6.94 -4.75 -7.66
N ILE A 65 5.63 -4.93 -7.55
CA ILE A 65 4.64 -4.43 -8.50
C ILE A 65 3.65 -3.49 -7.81
N ILE A 66 3.55 -2.24 -8.26
CA ILE A 66 2.54 -1.29 -7.79
C ILE A 66 1.28 -1.33 -8.68
N LEU A 67 0.10 -1.31 -8.05
CA LEU A 67 -1.18 -1.20 -8.75
C LEU A 67 -1.50 0.27 -9.03
N VAL A 68 -1.78 0.58 -10.30
CA VAL A 68 -2.04 1.95 -10.77
C VAL A 68 -3.28 2.01 -11.66
N ASP A 69 -3.92 3.17 -11.72
CA ASP A 69 -4.95 3.51 -12.70
C ASP A 69 -4.38 4.47 -13.77
N ALA A 70 -5.14 4.76 -14.82
CA ALA A 70 -4.68 5.65 -15.87
C ALA A 70 -4.49 7.10 -15.38
N GLU A 71 -5.35 7.55 -14.45
CA GLU A 71 -5.38 8.91 -13.93
C GLU A 71 -4.14 9.25 -13.08
N HIS A 72 -3.71 8.33 -12.22
CA HIS A 72 -2.68 8.58 -11.22
C HIS A 72 -1.35 7.87 -11.49
N LYS A 73 -1.25 7.10 -12.58
CA LYS A 73 -0.04 6.34 -12.95
C LYS A 73 1.23 7.15 -12.77
N GLN A 74 1.33 8.33 -13.40
CA GLN A 74 2.56 9.10 -13.42
C GLN A 74 3.00 9.50 -12.00
N THR A 75 2.09 10.08 -11.21
CA THR A 75 2.37 10.50 -9.83
C THR A 75 2.76 9.31 -8.96
N LEU A 76 2.04 8.19 -9.06
CA LEU A 76 2.35 6.99 -8.27
C LEU A 76 3.70 6.39 -8.64
N LEU A 77 4.05 6.32 -9.92
CA LEU A 77 5.34 5.82 -10.36
C LEU A 77 6.50 6.71 -9.91
N GLU A 78 6.31 8.02 -9.85
CA GLU A 78 7.31 8.95 -9.31
C GLU A 78 7.58 8.69 -7.82
N HIS A 79 6.53 8.57 -7.01
CA HIS A 79 6.64 8.25 -5.58
C HIS A 79 7.20 6.85 -5.35
N PHE A 80 6.68 5.86 -6.07
CA PHE A 80 7.15 4.48 -5.99
C PHE A 80 8.64 4.39 -6.33
N SER A 81 9.08 5.07 -7.40
CA SER A 81 10.49 5.11 -7.81
C SER A 81 11.41 5.65 -6.73
N LEU A 82 10.98 6.69 -6.00
CA LEU A 82 11.76 7.23 -4.89
C LEU A 82 11.93 6.18 -3.78
N CYS A 83 10.86 5.44 -3.45
CA CYS A 83 10.89 4.43 -2.39
C CYS A 83 11.80 3.24 -2.73
N ILE A 84 11.79 2.78 -3.99
CA ILE A 84 12.58 1.63 -4.44
C ILE A 84 13.99 2.02 -4.94
N TYR A 85 14.31 3.31 -5.04
CA TYR A 85 15.59 3.81 -5.55
C TYR A 85 16.83 3.19 -4.86
N PRO A 86 16.83 2.94 -3.54
CA PRO A 86 17.94 2.25 -2.88
C PRO A 86 18.20 0.84 -3.44
N LEU A 87 17.15 0.18 -3.96
CA LEU A 87 17.20 -1.18 -4.49
C LEU A 87 17.58 -1.25 -5.98
N ARG A 88 17.78 -0.12 -6.67
CA ARG A 88 17.94 -0.05 -8.14
C ARG A 88 19.06 -0.94 -8.72
N ASN A 89 20.15 -1.13 -7.97
CA ASN A 89 21.29 -1.93 -8.41
C ASN A 89 21.18 -3.40 -7.97
N ASN A 90 20.11 -3.75 -7.25
CA ASN A 90 19.92 -5.09 -6.76
C ASN A 90 19.27 -5.98 -7.84
N LYS A 91 20.05 -6.93 -8.36
CA LYS A 91 19.62 -7.87 -9.41
C LYS A 91 18.62 -8.93 -8.92
N THR A 92 18.36 -9.03 -7.61
CA THR A 92 17.34 -9.91 -7.06
C THR A 92 15.94 -9.29 -7.09
N PHE A 93 15.81 -8.01 -7.45
CA PHE A 93 14.51 -7.36 -7.58
C PHE A 93 14.26 -6.93 -9.02
N SER A 94 13.06 -7.24 -9.49
CA SER A 94 12.45 -6.62 -10.67
C SER A 94 11.35 -5.67 -10.22
N PHE A 95 11.20 -4.56 -10.92
CA PHE A 95 10.24 -3.53 -10.55
C PHE A 95 9.20 -3.36 -11.65
N GLY A 96 7.98 -3.03 -11.26
CA GLY A 96 6.93 -2.86 -12.25
C GLY A 96 5.65 -2.28 -11.72
N TYR A 97 4.68 -2.21 -12.62
CA TYR A 97 3.35 -1.72 -12.32
C TYR A 97 2.28 -2.56 -13.01
N LEU A 98 1.09 -2.61 -12.42
CA LEU A 98 -0.07 -3.32 -12.95
C LEU A 98 -1.21 -2.33 -13.16
N MET A 99 -1.72 -2.23 -14.40
CA MET A 99 -2.89 -1.42 -14.71
C MET A 99 -4.15 -2.11 -14.16
N VAL A 100 -4.74 -1.55 -13.11
CA VAL A 100 -5.86 -2.19 -12.40
C VAL A 100 -7.08 -2.37 -13.29
N GLU A 101 -7.41 -1.38 -14.11
CA GLU A 101 -8.57 -1.40 -15.01
C GLU A 101 -8.61 -2.64 -15.90
N LYS A 102 -7.44 -3.12 -16.34
CA LYS A 102 -7.31 -4.30 -17.20
C LYS A 102 -7.17 -5.59 -16.41
N ASN A 103 -6.51 -5.52 -15.26
CA ASN A 103 -5.98 -6.70 -14.56
C ASN A 103 -6.59 -6.94 -13.17
N LEU A 104 -7.72 -6.31 -12.87
CA LEU A 104 -8.44 -6.53 -11.62
C LEU A 104 -8.81 -8.01 -11.39
N PRO A 105 -9.26 -8.79 -12.39
CA PRO A 105 -9.53 -10.22 -12.20
C PRO A 105 -8.31 -11.02 -11.77
N PHE A 106 -7.12 -10.69 -12.30
CA PHE A 106 -5.86 -11.30 -11.88
C PHE A 106 -5.56 -10.99 -10.40
N PHE A 107 -5.70 -9.72 -10.01
CA PHE A 107 -5.48 -9.31 -8.62
C PHE A 107 -6.49 -9.95 -7.65
N ARG A 108 -7.76 -10.09 -8.04
CA ARG A 108 -8.79 -10.76 -7.24
C ARG A 108 -8.42 -12.21 -6.92
N LYS A 109 -7.93 -12.96 -7.92
CA LYS A 109 -7.46 -14.34 -7.70
C LYS A 109 -6.30 -14.43 -6.70
N LEU A 110 -5.39 -13.46 -6.69
CA LEU A 110 -4.36 -13.41 -5.65
C LEU A 110 -4.98 -13.20 -4.27
N LEU A 111 -5.97 -12.30 -4.15
CA LEU A 111 -6.63 -12.02 -2.88
C LEU A 111 -7.41 -13.20 -2.31
N GLU A 112 -7.89 -14.12 -3.14
CA GLU A 112 -8.54 -15.36 -2.69
C GLU A 112 -7.62 -16.19 -1.76
N HIS A 113 -6.30 -16.14 -1.98
CA HIS A 113 -5.32 -16.83 -1.14
C HIS A 113 -4.95 -16.07 0.16
N THR A 114 -5.51 -14.88 0.37
CA THR A 114 -5.37 -14.16 1.65
C THR A 114 -6.47 -14.51 2.64
N LEU A 115 -7.51 -15.19 2.16
CA LEU A 115 -8.64 -15.61 2.97
C LEU A 115 -8.26 -16.82 3.83
N PRO A 116 -8.74 -16.91 5.08
CA PRO A 116 -8.60 -18.13 5.86
C PRO A 116 -9.30 -19.29 5.14
N ALA A 117 -8.65 -20.46 5.12
CA ALA A 117 -9.29 -21.69 4.66
C ALA A 117 -10.45 -21.99 5.62
N SER A 118 -11.68 -21.67 5.20
CA SER A 118 -12.86 -22.00 5.99
C SER A 118 -13.12 -23.50 5.80
N GLU A 119 -12.93 -24.30 6.85
CA GLU A 119 -13.34 -25.71 6.86
C GLU A 119 -14.87 -25.87 6.91
N ASP A 120 -15.61 -24.78 7.12
CA ASP A 120 -17.07 -24.79 7.15
C ASP A 120 -17.69 -24.30 5.84
N ASN A 121 -18.55 -25.14 5.27
CA ASN A 121 -19.33 -24.98 4.03
C ASN A 121 -20.35 -23.80 4.04
N ALA A 122 -20.06 -22.70 4.73
CA ALA A 122 -20.86 -21.48 4.81
C ALA A 122 -20.22 -20.26 4.10
N ALA A 123 -19.21 -20.47 3.25
CA ALA A 123 -18.45 -19.38 2.60
C ALA A 123 -18.85 -18.98 1.15
N PRO A 124 -20.13 -18.93 0.71
CA PRO A 124 -20.49 -18.11 -0.45
C PRO A 124 -20.17 -16.62 -0.25
N SER A 125 -20.06 -16.15 1.00
CA SER A 125 -20.00 -14.73 1.36
C SER A 125 -18.68 -14.03 1.00
N MET A 126 -17.52 -14.68 1.07
CA MET A 126 -16.23 -13.97 1.06
C MET A 126 -15.67 -13.81 -0.36
N TYR A 127 -15.79 -14.86 -1.17
CA TYR A 127 -15.49 -14.82 -2.61
C TYR A 127 -16.39 -13.81 -3.34
N GLU A 128 -17.67 -13.71 -2.97
CA GLU A 128 -18.59 -12.70 -3.51
C GLU A 128 -18.19 -11.27 -3.15
N ARG A 129 -17.66 -11.04 -1.93
CA ARG A 129 -17.11 -9.72 -1.55
C ARG A 129 -15.92 -9.34 -2.41
N LEU A 130 -15.06 -10.30 -2.80
CA LEU A 130 -13.94 -10.03 -3.71
C LEU A 130 -14.41 -9.65 -5.12
N LYS A 131 -15.56 -10.19 -5.59
CA LYS A 131 -16.17 -9.77 -6.87
C LYS A 131 -16.60 -8.30 -6.87
N GLY A 132 -16.95 -7.77 -5.70
CA GLY A 132 -17.35 -6.38 -5.49
C GLY A 132 -16.20 -5.38 -5.29
N ILE A 133 -14.93 -5.81 -5.33
CA ILE A 133 -13.79 -4.91 -5.12
C ILE A 133 -13.82 -3.79 -6.16
N ASN A 134 -13.82 -2.55 -5.67
CA ASN A 134 -13.72 -1.35 -6.48
C ASN A 134 -12.26 -1.17 -6.96
N PRO A 135 -12.01 -1.12 -8.28
CA PRO A 135 -10.66 -0.91 -8.82
C PRO A 135 -9.95 0.32 -8.24
N LYS A 136 -10.68 1.41 -7.97
CA LYS A 136 -10.09 2.64 -7.42
C LYS A 136 -9.55 2.46 -6.00
N GLN A 137 -10.06 1.48 -5.24
CA GLN A 137 -9.59 1.21 -3.89
C GLN A 137 -8.30 0.41 -3.86
N THR A 138 -7.91 -0.25 -4.96
CA THR A 138 -6.68 -1.06 -5.01
C THR A 138 -5.47 -0.27 -5.49
N VAL A 139 -5.68 0.96 -6.01
CA VAL A 139 -4.63 1.86 -6.46
C VAL A 139 -3.65 2.18 -5.31
N GLY A 140 -2.36 2.11 -5.58
CA GLY A 140 -1.29 2.29 -4.58
C GLY A 140 -0.97 1.03 -3.76
N THR A 141 -1.71 -0.06 -3.94
CA THR A 141 -1.32 -1.38 -3.40
C THR A 141 -0.03 -1.83 -4.05
N VAL A 142 0.91 -2.38 -3.27
CA VAL A 142 2.13 -2.98 -3.78
C VAL A 142 2.11 -4.47 -3.48
N VAL A 143 2.34 -5.28 -4.50
CA VAL A 143 2.45 -6.74 -4.41
C VAL A 143 3.90 -7.14 -4.68
N VAL A 144 4.49 -7.88 -3.75
CA VAL A 144 5.81 -8.49 -3.95
C VAL A 144 5.66 -9.97 -4.18
N MET A 145 6.14 -10.47 -5.31
CA MET A 145 5.89 -11.82 -5.81
C MET A 145 7.19 -12.60 -5.89
N CYS A 146 7.24 -13.79 -5.31
CA CYS A 146 8.37 -14.71 -5.43
C CYS A 146 7.98 -15.91 -6.30
N GLY A 147 8.30 -15.82 -7.58
CA GLY A 147 7.98 -16.82 -8.59
C GLY A 147 8.36 -18.24 -8.19
N TRP A 148 9.59 -18.42 -7.73
CA TRP A 148 10.18 -19.70 -7.37
C TRP A 148 9.55 -20.36 -6.14
N LYS A 149 9.27 -19.58 -5.08
CA LYS A 149 8.72 -20.11 -3.81
C LYS A 149 7.19 -20.05 -3.75
N LEU A 150 6.53 -19.62 -4.82
CA LEU A 150 5.08 -19.51 -4.95
C LEU A 150 4.43 -18.79 -3.76
N TYR A 151 4.92 -17.60 -3.45
CA TYR A 151 4.27 -16.73 -2.47
C TYR A 151 4.28 -15.28 -2.91
N PHE A 152 3.39 -14.50 -2.32
CA PHE A 152 3.39 -13.06 -2.43
C PHE A 152 3.20 -12.35 -1.07
N CYS A 153 3.57 -11.08 -1.01
CA CYS A 153 3.34 -10.17 0.11
C CYS A 153 2.57 -8.96 -0.40
N ILE A 154 1.71 -8.37 0.43
CA ILE A 154 0.91 -7.19 0.06
C ILE A 154 1.17 -6.05 1.03
N TYR A 155 1.45 -4.88 0.47
CA TYR A 155 1.26 -3.59 1.11
C TYR A 155 -0.05 -2.98 0.60
N HIS A 156 -0.92 -2.53 1.51
CA HIS A 156 -2.14 -1.83 1.15
C HIS A 156 -2.25 -0.51 1.94
N PRO A 157 -2.44 0.65 1.25
CA PRO A 157 -2.43 1.98 1.87
C PRO A 157 -3.39 2.16 3.05
N MET A 158 -4.57 1.53 3.02
CA MET A 158 -5.57 1.72 4.08
C MET A 158 -5.19 1.07 5.41
N HIS A 159 -4.17 0.20 5.47
CA HIS A 159 -3.84 -0.58 6.68
C HIS A 159 -2.67 0.00 7.47
N VAL A 160 -2.01 1.04 6.96
CA VAL A 160 -0.92 1.74 7.68
C VAL A 160 -1.39 2.97 8.43
N ALA A 161 -2.56 3.53 8.11
CA ALA A 161 -3.12 4.70 8.80
C ALA A 161 -3.87 4.35 10.11
N SER A 162 -4.43 3.13 10.20
CA SER A 162 -5.13 2.63 11.39
C SER A 162 -4.31 1.53 12.02
N GLY A 163 -3.55 1.83 13.06
CA GLY A 163 -2.62 0.91 13.74
C GLY A 163 -3.20 -0.38 14.32
N LYS A 164 -4.49 -0.69 14.11
CA LYS A 164 -5.15 -1.93 14.51
C LYS A 164 -6.27 -2.24 13.52
N LYS A 165 -6.05 -3.17 12.58
CA LYS A 165 -7.03 -4.13 12.02
C LYS A 165 -6.45 -4.87 10.80
N HIS A 166 -6.65 -6.18 10.77
CA HIS A 166 -6.24 -7.09 9.70
C HIS A 166 -6.90 -6.73 8.36
N PHE A 167 -6.27 -7.14 7.26
CA PHE A 167 -6.50 -6.67 5.90
C PHE A 167 -7.96 -6.77 5.39
N LEU A 168 -8.80 -7.53 6.06
CA LEU A 168 -10.19 -7.81 5.69
C LEU A 168 -11.19 -7.66 6.84
N GLY A 169 -10.76 -7.10 7.98
CA GLY A 169 -11.61 -7.00 9.17
C GLY A 169 -11.91 -8.36 9.80
N PHE A 170 -10.90 -9.24 9.88
CA PHE A 170 -10.96 -10.45 10.69
C PHE A 170 -10.33 -10.14 12.05
N ASP A 171 -11.17 -9.72 13.00
CA ASP A 171 -10.86 -9.91 14.42
C ASP A 171 -11.36 -11.34 14.73
N ASP A 172 -10.42 -12.22 15.03
CA ASP A 172 -10.62 -13.53 15.64
C ASP A 172 -10.87 -13.26 17.14
N ASP A 173 -12.04 -13.64 17.62
CA ASP A 173 -12.40 -13.54 19.03
C ASP A 173 -11.67 -14.68 19.74
N GLY A 174 -10.51 -14.35 20.30
CA GLY A 174 -9.58 -15.31 20.87
C GLY A 174 -8.70 -14.66 21.93
N GLU A 175 -9.33 -14.37 23.07
CA GLU A 175 -8.76 -14.43 24.43
C GLU A 175 -7.22 -14.51 24.50
N THR A 176 -6.57 -13.36 24.63
CA THR A 176 -5.31 -13.26 25.37
C THR A 176 -5.36 -12.05 26.28
N GLU A 177 -5.54 -12.38 27.55
CA GLU A 177 -5.28 -11.54 28.70
C GLU A 177 -3.84 -11.00 28.61
N ASP A 178 -3.71 -9.69 28.42
CA ASP A 178 -2.49 -8.98 28.77
C ASP A 178 -2.89 -7.64 29.41
N GLU A 179 -2.87 -7.68 30.74
CA GLU A 179 -3.00 -6.54 31.62
C GLU A 179 -1.92 -5.50 31.31
N LEU A 180 -2.32 -4.30 30.88
CA LEU A 180 -1.59 -3.08 31.25
C LEU A 180 -2.61 -1.96 31.50
N SER A 181 -2.78 -1.72 32.79
CA SER A 181 -3.38 -0.55 33.42
C SER A 181 -2.76 0.76 32.93
N ASP A 182 -3.61 1.73 32.55
CA ASP A 182 -3.42 3.10 33.03
C ASP A 182 -4.77 3.81 33.14
N GLU A 183 -5.00 4.38 34.31
CA GLU A 183 -6.22 5.03 34.75
C GLU A 183 -6.25 6.49 34.27
N SER A 184 -7.34 6.92 33.65
CA SER A 184 -7.92 8.23 33.95
C SER A 184 -9.38 8.33 33.50
N VAL A 185 -10.24 8.33 34.51
CA VAL A 185 -11.62 8.81 34.56
C VAL A 185 -11.93 10.03 33.67
N ASP A 186 -12.95 9.94 32.83
CA ASP A 186 -14.13 10.81 32.97
C ASP A 186 -15.36 10.16 32.29
N ASP A 187 -16.46 10.15 33.04
CA ASP A 187 -17.75 9.57 32.72
C ASP A 187 -18.67 10.67 32.16
N VAL A 188 -19.04 10.57 30.89
CA VAL A 188 -20.22 11.25 30.36
C VAL A 188 -20.94 10.31 29.39
N GLU A 189 -21.96 9.64 29.91
CA GLU A 189 -23.02 9.01 29.14
C GLU A 189 -23.62 10.03 28.14
N ARG A 190 -23.61 9.69 26.84
CA ARG A 190 -24.74 9.88 25.90
C ARG A 190 -24.42 9.42 24.47
N GLU A 191 -25.17 8.40 24.08
CA GLU A 191 -25.89 8.27 22.80
C GLU A 191 -25.10 8.25 21.47
N ASP A 192 -25.21 7.08 20.83
CA ASP A 192 -25.27 6.87 19.38
C ASP A 192 -24.30 7.68 18.51
N ASN A 193 -23.02 7.26 18.51
CA ASN A 193 -22.08 7.65 17.47
C ASN A 193 -21.67 6.46 16.59
N THR A 194 -22.66 5.77 16.04
CA THR A 194 -22.46 4.81 14.93
C THR A 194 -22.22 5.49 13.57
N LYS A 195 -22.02 6.82 13.54
CA LYS A 195 -21.99 7.62 12.31
C LYS A 195 -20.68 8.40 12.11
N SER A 196 -19.54 7.70 12.07
CA SER A 196 -18.41 8.17 11.27
C SER A 196 -17.42 7.07 10.86
N ARG A 197 -17.92 5.93 10.34
CA ARG A 197 -17.12 5.08 9.43
C ARG A 197 -17.02 5.73 8.03
N ARG A 198 -16.77 7.04 7.98
CA ARG A 198 -16.40 7.69 6.72
C ARG A 198 -15.14 6.99 6.26
N HIS A 199 -15.23 6.29 5.14
CA HIS A 199 -14.10 5.67 4.48
C HIS A 199 -13.06 6.76 4.24
N PHE A 200 -12.09 6.88 5.14
CA PHE A 200 -10.97 7.78 4.99
C PHE A 200 -10.18 7.27 3.79
N ARG A 201 -10.38 7.91 2.64
CA ARG A 201 -9.58 7.64 1.45
C ARG A 201 -8.33 8.50 1.59
N PRO A 202 -7.15 7.91 1.82
CA PRO A 202 -5.92 8.69 1.71
C PRO A 202 -5.90 9.34 0.33
N SER A 203 -5.56 10.64 0.28
CA SER A 203 -5.21 11.30 -0.97
C SER A 203 -4.21 10.42 -1.73
N VAL A 204 -4.30 10.35 -3.05
CA VAL A 204 -3.39 9.56 -3.88
C VAL A 204 -1.92 9.92 -3.62
N SER A 205 -1.65 11.17 -3.25
CA SER A 205 -0.31 11.62 -2.83
C SER A 205 0.24 10.88 -1.61
N ASN A 206 -0.64 10.35 -0.75
CA ASN A 206 -0.30 9.81 0.56
C ASN A 206 -0.38 8.27 0.63
N VAL A 207 -0.84 7.60 -0.43
CA VAL A 207 -1.05 6.15 -0.42
C VAL A 207 0.24 5.35 -0.22
N LEU A 208 1.39 5.93 -0.55
CA LEU A 208 2.70 5.30 -0.40
C LEU A 208 3.48 5.76 0.85
N ASN A 209 2.90 6.58 1.73
CA ASN A 209 3.64 7.11 2.89
C ASN A 209 4.14 6.01 3.85
N GLY A 210 3.37 4.93 4.03
CA GLY A 210 3.78 3.79 4.84
C GLY A 210 4.60 2.73 4.10
N PHE A 211 4.75 2.87 2.77
CA PHE A 211 5.41 1.86 1.95
C PHE A 211 6.90 1.69 2.28
N PRO A 212 7.72 2.74 2.50
CA PRO A 212 9.12 2.58 2.87
C PRO A 212 9.33 1.70 4.11
N ASN A 213 8.61 1.97 5.21
CA ASN A 213 8.69 1.18 6.44
C ASN A 213 8.25 -0.28 6.22
N TRP A 214 7.21 -0.49 5.40
CA TRP A 214 6.78 -1.84 5.04
C TRP A 214 7.83 -2.57 4.19
N LEU A 215 8.51 -1.85 3.28
CA LEU A 215 9.57 -2.38 2.43
C LEU A 215 10.77 -2.82 3.28
N ASP A 216 11.17 -2.05 4.29
CA ASP A 216 12.25 -2.42 5.20
C ASP A 216 11.93 -3.73 5.94
N ARG A 217 10.72 -3.83 6.51
CA ARG A 217 10.22 -5.07 7.14
C ARG A 217 10.19 -6.26 6.18
N LEU A 218 9.88 -6.02 4.90
CA LEU A 218 9.90 -7.06 3.87
C LEU A 218 11.33 -7.57 3.62
N LEU A 219 12.31 -6.67 3.64
CA LEU A 219 13.72 -7.01 3.46
C LEU A 219 14.28 -7.77 4.66
N GLU A 220 13.87 -7.41 5.88
CA GLU A 220 14.15 -8.14 7.12
C GLU A 220 13.46 -9.52 7.17
N GLY A 221 12.35 -9.67 6.43
CA GLY A 221 11.60 -10.92 6.34
C GLY A 221 10.49 -11.07 7.38
N SER A 222 10.08 -9.98 8.05
CA SER A 222 9.01 -9.96 9.06
C SER A 222 7.60 -9.77 8.48
N ILE A 223 7.49 -9.58 7.16
CA ILE A 223 6.20 -9.45 6.47
C ILE A 223 5.58 -10.83 6.16
N ARG A 224 4.27 -10.94 6.41
CA ARG A 224 3.47 -12.13 6.10
C ARG A 224 3.58 -12.52 4.63
N ARG A 225 3.73 -13.83 4.38
CA ARG A 225 3.78 -14.43 3.05
C ARG A 225 2.50 -15.23 2.82
N TYR A 226 1.85 -14.99 1.70
CA TYR A 226 0.68 -15.75 1.23
C TYR A 226 1.16 -16.73 0.18
N TYR A 227 1.15 -18.02 0.51
CA TYR A 227 1.55 -19.09 -0.39
C TYR A 227 0.39 -19.48 -1.29
N ILE A 228 0.71 -19.80 -2.55
CA ILE A 228 -0.28 -20.17 -3.56
C ILE A 228 0.15 -21.49 -4.23
N PRO A 229 -0.81 -22.30 -4.71
CA PRO A 229 -0.48 -23.51 -5.45
C PRO A 229 0.07 -23.21 -6.84
N GLU A 230 -0.42 -22.15 -7.49
CA GLU A 230 0.00 -21.72 -8.81
C GLU A 230 -0.29 -20.23 -9.03
N TRP A 231 0.40 -19.61 -9.99
CA TRP A 231 0.17 -18.21 -10.34
C TRP A 231 -0.99 -18.05 -11.34
N PRO A 232 -1.89 -17.06 -11.17
CA PRO A 232 -3.02 -16.86 -12.08
C PRO A 232 -2.58 -16.52 -13.52
N GLU A 233 -3.22 -17.09 -14.55
CA GLU A 233 -2.77 -16.93 -15.95
C GLU A 233 -3.45 -15.79 -16.72
N ASN A 234 -4.49 -15.17 -16.15
CA ASN A 234 -5.38 -14.22 -16.84
C ASN A 234 -4.92 -12.75 -16.78
N LEU A 235 -3.67 -12.48 -17.13
CA LEU A 235 -3.22 -11.11 -17.39
C LEU A 235 -3.63 -10.66 -18.79
N HIS A 236 -4.15 -9.43 -18.88
CA HIS A 236 -4.52 -8.74 -20.10
C HIS A 236 -3.42 -7.79 -20.58
#